data_AF-A0A7W3UKA1-F1
#
_entry.id   AF-A0A7W3UKA1-F1
#
_cell.length_a   1.000
_cell.length_b   1.000
_cell.length_c   1.000
_cell.angle_alpha   90.00
_cell.angle_beta   90.00
_cell.angle_gamma   90.00
#
_symmetry.space_group_name_H-M   'P 1'
#
loop_
_entity.id
_entity.type
_entity.pdbx_description
1 polymer ?
#
loop_
_entity_poly.entity_id
_entity_poly.type
_entity_poly.pdbx_seq_one_letter_code
_entity_poly.pdbx_strand_id
1 'polypeptide(L)'
;MKLKLESNGVSLKLATTDENKNIKFKTIVKAYELVTGDELEITENEPKSDEKPRERQIQRNYLEYNRPKYHEPVKTEVACPYCGLTCIKNVPFGYRFMNCPQCRGKIFLNSATDNFGEKDEHGFYYRATEIFKDDKDRYEDDALLERMKAGQA
;
A
#
# COMPACT_ATOMS: atom_id res chain seq x y z
N MET A 1 -33.98 -12.51 -11.06
CA MET A 1 -33.56 -13.08 -9.75
C MET A 1 -34.80 -13.45 -8.93
N LYS A 2 -34.82 -14.62 -8.28
CA LYS A 2 -35.92 -15.07 -7.40
C LYS A 2 -35.34 -15.49 -6.04
N LEU A 3 -35.86 -14.92 -4.95
CA LEU A 3 -35.37 -15.14 -3.59
C LEU A 3 -36.54 -15.58 -2.69
N LYS A 4 -36.34 -16.63 -1.90
CA LYS A 4 -37.37 -17.19 -1.01
C LYS A 4 -36.79 -17.32 0.40
N LEU A 5 -37.48 -16.75 1.38
CA LEU A 5 -37.13 -16.78 2.80
C LEU A 5 -38.27 -17.43 3.57
N GLU A 6 -37.97 -18.35 4.47
CA GLU A 6 -38.96 -19.02 5.33
C GLU A 6 -38.48 -18.94 6.77
N SER A 7 -39.30 -18.36 7.65
CA SER A 7 -39.02 -18.27 9.09
C SER A 7 -40.33 -18.21 9.88
N ASN A 8 -40.40 -18.90 11.02
CA ASN A 8 -41.53 -18.87 11.97
C ASN A 8 -42.93 -19.01 11.35
N GLY A 9 -43.09 -19.90 10.35
CA GLY A 9 -44.37 -20.13 9.67
C GLY A 9 -44.72 -19.10 8.57
N VAL A 10 -43.84 -18.14 8.33
CA VAL A 10 -43.99 -17.08 7.31
C VAL A 10 -43.05 -17.36 6.14
N SER A 11 -43.59 -17.38 4.91
CA SER A 11 -42.82 -17.54 3.67
C SER A 11 -42.87 -16.27 2.83
N LEU A 12 -41.71 -15.64 2.60
CA LEU A 12 -41.56 -14.46 1.74
C LEU A 12 -40.90 -14.87 0.41
N LYS A 13 -41.55 -14.55 -0.72
CA LYS A 13 -41.01 -14.77 -2.07
C LYS A 13 -40.88 -13.45 -2.81
N LEU A 14 -39.67 -13.13 -3.24
CA LEU A 14 -39.34 -11.92 -3.99
C LEU A 14 -38.88 -12.32 -5.40
N ALA A 15 -39.55 -11.78 -6.42
CA ALA A 15 -39.19 -11.98 -7.82
C ALA A 15 -39.11 -10.64 -8.53
N THR A 16 -38.05 -10.43 -9.28
CA THR A 16 -37.91 -9.30 -10.21
C THR A 16 -38.15 -9.81 -11.63
N THR A 17 -39.00 -9.10 -12.37
CA THR A 17 -39.31 -9.34 -13.80
C THR A 17 -38.30 -8.70 -14.75
N ASP A 18 -37.35 -7.95 -14.23
CA ASP A 18 -36.41 -7.12 -14.98
C ASP A 18 -34.98 -7.53 -14.60
N GLU A 19 -34.30 -8.22 -15.52
CA GLU A 19 -33.04 -8.93 -15.25
C GLU A 19 -31.89 -8.00 -14.84
N ASN A 20 -31.97 -6.72 -15.23
CA ASN A 20 -30.99 -5.69 -14.89
C ASN A 20 -31.29 -4.96 -13.58
N LYS A 21 -32.44 -5.21 -12.94
CA LYS A 21 -32.80 -4.56 -11.66
C LYS A 21 -32.44 -5.46 -10.49
N ASN A 22 -31.44 -5.02 -9.74
CA ASN A 22 -31.03 -5.65 -8.50
C ASN A 22 -31.97 -5.21 -7.35
N ILE A 23 -32.46 -6.16 -6.55
CA ILE A 23 -33.37 -5.87 -5.44
C ILE A 23 -32.55 -5.28 -4.29
N LYS A 24 -32.81 -4.02 -3.95
CA LYS A 24 -32.10 -3.32 -2.87
C LYS A 24 -32.46 -3.93 -1.51
N PHE A 25 -31.46 -4.07 -0.64
CA PHE A 25 -31.60 -4.64 0.71
C PHE A 25 -32.71 -3.96 1.53
N LYS A 26 -32.80 -2.63 1.44
CA LYS A 26 -33.88 -1.82 2.07
C LYS A 26 -35.29 -2.28 1.68
N THR A 27 -35.47 -2.73 0.44
CA THR A 27 -36.76 -3.27 -0.04
C THR A 27 -37.08 -4.62 0.58
N ILE A 28 -36.06 -5.44 0.84
CA ILE A 28 -36.22 -6.76 1.47
C ILE A 28 -36.65 -6.59 2.92
N VAL A 29 -36.01 -5.67 3.66
CA VAL A 29 -36.32 -5.48 5.07
C VAL A 29 -37.71 -4.86 5.26
N LYS A 30 -38.10 -3.86 4.45
CA LYS A 30 -39.47 -3.34 4.46
C LYS A 30 -40.52 -4.42 4.18
N ALA A 31 -40.23 -5.34 3.26
CA ALA A 31 -41.14 -6.44 2.95
C ALA A 31 -41.25 -7.44 4.12
N TYR A 32 -40.19 -7.60 4.91
CA TYR A 32 -40.21 -8.44 6.12
C TYR A 32 -41.07 -7.80 7.22
N GLU A 33 -40.84 -6.51 7.55
CA GLU A 33 -41.60 -5.76 8.55
C GLU A 33 -43.11 -5.80 8.27
N LEU A 34 -43.51 -5.66 7.00
CA LEU A 34 -44.93 -5.71 6.59
C LEU A 34 -45.58 -7.07 6.82
N VAL A 35 -44.81 -8.16 6.79
CA VAL A 35 -45.35 -9.52 6.86
C VAL A 35 -45.27 -10.08 8.29
N THR A 36 -44.26 -9.68 9.07
CA THR A 36 -44.12 -10.13 10.46
C THR A 36 -44.72 -9.16 11.47
N GLY A 37 -44.92 -7.89 11.10
CA GLY A 37 -45.40 -6.84 12.02
C GLY A 37 -44.34 -6.34 13.00
N ASP A 38 -43.12 -6.86 12.90
CA ASP A 38 -41.98 -6.44 13.72
C ASP A 38 -41.23 -5.32 13.01
N GLU A 39 -41.16 -4.13 13.62
CA GLU A 39 -40.34 -3.03 13.13
C GLU A 39 -38.86 -3.34 13.38
N LEU A 40 -38.08 -3.47 12.31
CA LEU A 40 -36.65 -3.68 12.40
C LEU A 40 -35.98 -2.31 12.29
N GLU A 41 -35.36 -1.84 13.36
CA GLU A 41 -34.51 -0.64 13.31
C GLU A 41 -33.26 -0.92 12.46
N ILE A 42 -33.38 -0.77 11.14
CA ILE A 42 -32.24 -0.80 10.23
C ILE A 42 -31.52 0.53 10.38
N THR A 43 -30.56 0.57 11.30
CA THR A 43 -29.46 1.51 11.12
C THR A 43 -28.76 1.07 9.83
N GLU A 44 -28.84 1.89 8.78
CA GLU A 44 -27.94 1.80 7.63
C GLU A 44 -26.53 2.11 8.17
N ASN A 45 -25.95 1.14 8.87
CA ASN A 45 -24.53 1.03 9.01
C ASN A 45 -24.07 0.54 7.64
N GLU A 46 -23.82 1.49 6.72
CA GLU A 46 -22.67 1.31 5.82
C GLU A 46 -21.55 0.71 6.65
N PRO A 47 -20.85 -0.33 6.17
CA PRO A 47 -19.92 -1.10 6.98
C PRO A 47 -19.01 -0.12 7.70
N LYS A 48 -19.25 0.03 9.01
CA LYS A 48 -18.48 0.94 9.85
C LYS A 48 -17.11 0.30 9.89
N SER A 49 -16.23 0.78 9.03
CA SER A 49 -14.80 0.70 9.29
C SER A 49 -14.61 1.51 10.58
N ASP A 50 -14.58 0.81 11.71
CA ASP A 50 -14.34 1.35 13.05
C ASP A 50 -12.88 1.85 13.18
N GLU A 51 -12.49 2.79 12.33
CA GLU A 51 -11.33 3.64 12.51
C GLU A 51 -11.75 5.07 12.24
N LYS A 52 -11.77 5.89 13.29
CA LYS A 52 -12.32 7.24 13.28
C LYS A 52 -11.70 8.06 12.15
N PRO A 53 -12.49 8.81 11.36
CA PRO A 53 -11.98 9.72 10.33
C PRO A 53 -10.98 10.76 10.88
N ARG A 54 -11.16 11.17 12.14
CA ARG A 54 -10.22 12.05 12.85
C ARG A 54 -8.87 11.39 13.15
N GLU A 55 -8.84 10.13 13.59
CA GLU A 55 -7.58 9.41 13.83
C GLU A 55 -6.85 9.18 12.51
N ARG A 56 -7.52 8.77 11.42
CA ARG A 56 -6.88 8.66 10.10
C ARG A 56 -6.37 10.00 9.56
N GLN A 57 -7.09 11.11 9.75
CA GLN A 57 -6.61 12.44 9.36
C GLN A 57 -5.46 12.91 10.25
N ILE A 58 -5.48 12.63 11.56
CA ILE A 58 -4.37 12.95 12.48
C ILE A 58 -3.15 12.08 12.15
N GLN A 59 -3.31 10.78 11.85
CA GLN A 59 -2.24 9.87 11.47
C GLN A 59 -1.63 10.24 10.12
N ARG A 60 -2.46 10.59 9.12
CA ARG A 60 -1.99 11.13 7.83
C ARG A 60 -1.27 12.45 8.02
N ASN A 61 -1.84 13.40 8.78
CA ASN A 61 -1.14 14.64 9.12
C ASN A 61 0.16 14.38 9.91
N TYR A 62 0.20 13.41 10.82
CA TYR A 62 1.41 13.05 11.58
C TYR A 62 2.48 12.44 10.68
N LEU A 63 2.09 11.58 9.74
CA LEU A 63 2.99 11.01 8.74
C LEU A 63 3.49 12.09 7.76
N GLU A 64 2.65 13.08 7.43
CA GLU A 64 3.03 14.23 6.59
C GLU A 64 3.92 15.23 7.32
N TYR A 65 3.73 15.42 8.64
CA TYR A 65 4.50 16.37 9.47
C TYR A 65 5.83 15.80 9.98
N ASN A 66 5.93 14.47 10.16
CA ASN A 66 7.18 13.81 10.53
C ASN A 66 8.00 13.35 9.33
N ARG A 67 7.51 13.57 8.10
CA ARG A 67 8.34 13.34 6.92
C ARG A 67 9.40 14.43 6.86
N PRO A 68 10.69 14.06 6.83
CA PRO A 68 11.75 15.03 6.67
C PRO A 68 11.52 15.84 5.39
N LYS A 69 11.82 17.13 5.43
CA LYS A 69 11.76 17.97 4.24
C LYS A 69 12.83 17.52 3.24
N TYR A 70 12.61 17.81 1.97
CA TYR A 70 13.65 17.62 0.95
C TYR A 70 14.95 18.31 1.41
N HIS A 71 16.08 17.58 1.31
CA HIS A 71 17.42 17.96 1.80
C HIS A 71 17.67 17.85 3.31
N GLU A 72 16.69 17.47 4.12
CA GLU A 72 16.92 17.29 5.55
C GLU A 72 17.81 16.05 5.80
N PRO A 73 18.82 16.13 6.69
CA PRO A 73 19.70 14.99 6.96
C PRO A 73 18.95 13.86 7.66
N VAL A 74 18.81 12.73 6.97
CA VAL A 74 18.17 11.52 7.49
C VAL A 74 19.19 10.42 7.76
N LYS A 75 18.91 9.58 8.75
CA LYS A 75 19.73 8.41 9.06
C LYS A 75 19.61 7.39 7.93
N THR A 76 20.78 6.98 7.45
CA THR A 76 20.94 5.99 6.39
C THR A 76 21.92 4.93 6.86
N GLU A 77 21.52 3.67 6.73
CA GLU A 77 22.44 2.55 6.86
C GLU A 77 23.18 2.39 5.53
N VAL A 78 24.52 2.42 5.59
CA VAL A 78 25.38 2.30 4.41
C VAL A 78 26.14 1.01 4.50
N ALA A 79 26.01 0.17 3.48
CA ALA A 79 26.80 -1.05 3.30
C ALA A 79 27.38 -1.03 1.89
N CYS A 80 28.60 -0.49 1.76
CA CYS A 80 29.20 -0.23 0.45
C CYS A 80 29.53 -1.54 -0.28
N PRO A 81 28.95 -1.80 -1.46
CA PRO A 81 29.22 -3.03 -2.22
C PRO A 81 30.62 -3.05 -2.86
N TYR A 82 31.30 -1.91 -2.95
CA TYR A 82 32.63 -1.80 -3.57
C TYR A 82 33.79 -2.10 -2.62
N CYS A 83 33.71 -1.62 -1.37
CA CYS A 83 34.81 -1.72 -0.40
C CYS A 83 34.42 -2.46 0.89
N GLY A 84 33.16 -2.89 1.02
CA GLY A 84 32.66 -3.59 2.20
C GLY A 84 32.45 -2.72 3.44
N LEU A 85 32.60 -1.39 3.34
CA LEU A 85 32.39 -0.48 4.46
C LEU A 85 30.92 -0.50 4.91
N THR A 86 30.68 -0.86 6.17
CA THR A 86 29.40 -0.72 6.85
C THR A 86 29.44 0.45 7.84
N CYS A 87 28.57 1.43 7.67
CA CYS A 87 28.48 2.58 8.58
C CYS A 87 27.10 3.22 8.57
N ILE A 88 26.80 3.99 9.60
CA ILE A 88 25.60 4.82 9.67
C ILE A 88 26.00 6.24 9.29
N LYS A 89 25.31 6.83 8.30
CA LYS A 89 25.57 8.20 7.85
C LYS A 89 24.29 8.97 7.69
N ASN A 90 24.37 10.29 7.86
CA ASN A 90 23.26 11.18 7.55
C ASN A 90 23.35 11.61 6.08
N VAL A 91 22.30 11.34 5.32
CA VAL A 91 22.20 11.67 3.89
C VAL A 91 21.01 12.60 3.69
N PRO A 92 21.06 13.58 2.77
CA PRO A 92 19.92 14.46 2.52
C PRO A 92 18.70 13.68 2.00
N PHE A 93 17.54 13.94 2.58
CA PHE A 93 16.28 13.30 2.19
C PHE A 93 15.92 13.64 0.73
N GLY A 94 15.46 12.63 -0.01
CA GLY A 94 15.08 12.71 -1.42
C GLY A 94 16.19 12.38 -2.42
N TYR A 95 17.42 12.12 -1.95
CA TYR A 95 18.51 11.69 -2.83
C TYR A 95 18.35 10.23 -3.22
N ARG A 96 18.73 9.90 -4.46
CA ARG A 96 18.72 8.53 -4.98
C ARG A 96 20.07 7.83 -4.91
N PHE A 97 21.14 8.58 -4.64
CA PHE A 97 22.49 8.04 -4.55
C PHE A 97 23.37 8.83 -3.58
N MET A 98 24.42 8.17 -3.12
CA MET A 98 25.50 8.80 -2.37
C MET A 98 26.85 8.22 -2.77
N ASN A 99 27.91 8.99 -2.56
CA ASN A 99 29.27 8.50 -2.78
C ASN A 99 29.84 7.90 -1.49
N CYS A 100 30.48 6.75 -1.61
CA CYS A 100 31.17 6.12 -0.50
C CYS A 100 32.30 7.03 0.02
N PRO A 101 32.43 7.27 1.34
CA PRO A 101 33.51 8.10 1.86
C PRO A 101 34.90 7.47 1.69
N GLN A 102 35.00 6.14 1.60
CA GLN A 102 36.27 5.42 1.44
C GLN A 102 36.67 5.30 -0.03
N CYS A 103 35.86 4.61 -0.84
CA CYS A 103 36.21 4.31 -2.23
C CYS A 103 35.64 5.29 -3.27
N ARG A 104 34.84 6.27 -2.85
CA ARG A 104 34.10 7.20 -3.74
C ARG A 104 33.15 6.54 -4.75
N GLY A 105 32.92 5.23 -4.64
CA GLY A 105 31.95 4.50 -5.46
C GLY A 105 30.54 5.04 -5.24
N LYS A 106 29.74 5.05 -6.31
CA LYS A 106 28.36 5.57 -6.32
C LYS A 106 27.42 4.47 -5.85
N ILE A 107 26.79 4.67 -4.70
CA ILE A 107 25.91 3.69 -4.05
C ILE A 107 24.47 4.19 -4.19
N PHE A 108 23.55 3.28 -4.52
CA PHE A 108 22.13 3.58 -4.61
C PHE A 108 21.51 3.68 -3.22
N LEU A 109 20.61 4.64 -3.02
CA LEU A 109 19.84 4.82 -1.79
C LEU A 109 18.45 4.19 -1.98
N ASN A 110 18.29 2.95 -1.52
CA ASN A 110 16.97 2.32 -1.45
C ASN A 110 16.23 2.82 -0.21
N SER A 111 14.89 2.84 -0.26
CA SER A 111 14.08 3.05 0.94
C SER A 111 14.38 1.95 1.96
N ALA A 112 14.43 2.30 3.24
CA ALA A 112 14.66 1.32 4.29
C ALA A 112 13.47 0.37 4.48
N THR A 113 12.28 0.78 4.04
CA THR A 113 11.04 0.02 4.03
C THR A 113 10.50 -0.09 2.60
N ASP A 114 9.38 -0.80 2.40
CA ASP A 114 8.68 -0.89 1.10
C ASP A 114 8.18 0.48 0.59
N ASN A 115 7.99 1.45 1.48
CA ASN A 115 7.47 2.78 1.16
C ASN A 115 8.54 3.87 1.26
N PHE A 116 8.65 4.72 0.24
CA PHE A 116 9.63 5.81 0.24
C PHE A 116 9.28 6.90 1.24
N GLY A 117 10.17 7.13 2.21
CA GLY A 117 10.01 8.19 3.22
C GLY A 117 9.37 7.75 4.52
N GLU A 118 9.18 6.44 4.71
CA GLU A 118 8.96 5.85 6.02
C GLU A 118 10.30 5.43 6.63
N LYS A 119 10.35 5.43 7.97
CA LYS A 119 11.51 4.95 8.72
C LYS A 119 11.28 3.50 9.15
N ASP A 120 12.36 2.74 9.15
CA ASP A 120 12.51 1.43 9.77
C ASP A 120 12.21 1.48 11.29
N GLU A 121 11.95 0.32 11.91
CA GLU A 121 11.95 0.09 13.36
C GLU A 121 13.20 0.69 14.06
N HIS A 122 14.35 0.69 13.38
CA HIS A 122 15.63 1.24 13.82
C HIS A 122 15.80 2.75 13.49
N GLY A 123 14.81 3.35 12.84
CA GLY A 123 14.77 4.77 12.51
C GLY A 123 15.58 5.18 11.26
N PHE A 124 15.95 4.23 10.40
CA PHE A 124 16.60 4.50 9.11
C PHE A 124 15.57 4.82 8.03
N TYR A 125 15.85 5.82 7.20
CA TYR A 125 15.02 6.16 6.04
C TYR A 125 15.52 5.50 4.76
N TYR A 126 16.83 5.29 4.67
CA TYR A 126 17.48 4.68 3.52
C TYR A 126 18.40 3.53 3.91
N ARG A 127 18.53 2.58 2.99
CA ARG A 127 19.52 1.51 2.99
C ARG A 127 20.35 1.62 1.71
N ALA A 128 21.65 1.80 1.86
CA ALA A 128 22.60 1.96 0.77
C ALA A 128 23.43 0.67 0.62
N THR A 129 22.78 -0.39 0.12
CA THR A 129 23.36 -1.73 -0.04
C THR A 129 23.71 -2.05 -1.50
N GLU A 130 23.15 -1.30 -2.45
CA GLU A 130 23.21 -1.61 -3.88
C GLU A 130 24.11 -0.65 -4.65
N ILE A 131 24.68 -1.15 -5.75
CA ILE A 131 25.43 -0.33 -6.69
C ILE A 131 24.46 0.59 -7.42
N PHE A 132 24.83 1.87 -7.56
CA PHE A 132 24.06 2.78 -8.40
C PHE A 132 24.26 2.40 -9.88
N LYS A 133 23.21 1.89 -10.51
CA LYS A 133 23.15 1.65 -11.97
C LYS A 133 22.51 2.85 -12.65
N ASP A 134 23.27 3.52 -13.52
CA ASP A 134 22.73 4.55 -14.41
C ASP A 134 21.84 3.89 -15.49
N ASP A 135 21.03 4.67 -16.23
CA ASP A 135 20.09 4.11 -17.22
C ASP A 135 20.78 3.30 -18.34
N LYS A 136 22.03 3.65 -18.65
CA LYS A 136 22.86 2.89 -19.61
C LYS A 136 23.21 1.50 -19.09
N ASP A 137 23.63 1.39 -17.83
CA ASP A 137 24.01 0.11 -17.23
C ASP A 137 22.81 -0.86 -17.19
N ARG A 138 21.62 -0.32 -16.91
CA ARG A 138 20.37 -1.10 -16.93
C ARG A 138 20.05 -1.62 -18.32
N TYR A 139 20.18 -0.78 -19.35
CA TYR A 139 19.94 -1.18 -20.73
C TYR A 139 20.93 -2.26 -21.19
N GLU A 140 22.20 -2.15 -20.82
CA GLU A 140 23.21 -3.14 -21.16
C GLU A 140 22.95 -4.49 -20.49
N ASP A 141 22.59 -4.49 -19.20
CA ASP A 141 22.21 -5.71 -18.47
C ASP A 141 20.97 -6.39 -19.09
N ASP A 142 19.93 -5.62 -19.40
CA ASP A 142 18.69 -6.13 -20.01
C ASP A 142 18.96 -6.70 -21.42
N ALA A 143 19.74 -6.00 -22.25
CA ALA A 143 20.12 -6.46 -23.58
C ALA A 143 20.98 -7.75 -23.53
N LEU A 144 21.83 -7.89 -22.52
CA LEU A 144 22.65 -9.08 -22.31
C LEU A 144 21.80 -10.28 -21.85
N LEU A 145 20.82 -10.03 -20.96
CA LEU A 145 19.85 -11.03 -20.53
C LEU A 145 18.98 -11.52 -21.70
N GLU A 146 18.53 -10.63 -22.57
CA GLU A 146 17.77 -11.00 -23.78
C GLU A 146 18.59 -11.88 -24.74
N ARG A 147 19.87 -11.54 -24.94
CA ARG A 147 20.79 -12.36 -25.77
C ARG A 147 21.01 -13.75 -25.18
N MET A 148 21.17 -13.85 -23.86
CA MET A 148 21.32 -15.14 -23.17
C MET A 148 20.06 -16.00 -23.29
N LYS A 149 18.87 -15.42 -23.21
CA LYS A 149 17.59 -16.12 -23.43
C LYS A 149 17.42 -16.57 -24.88
N ALA A 150 17.84 -15.75 -25.85
CA ALA A 150 17.73 -16.07 -27.27
C ALA A 150 18.71 -17.16 -27.74
N GLY A 151 19.85 -17.33 -27.07
CA GLY A 151 20.84 -18.38 -27.39
C GLY A 151 20.58 -19.75 -26.75
N GLN A 152 19.49 -19.91 -26.01
CA GLN A 152 19.08 -21.17 -25.37
C GLN A 152 17.97 -21.92 -26.16
N ALA A 153 17.72 -21.53 -27.42
CA ALA A 153 16.75 -22.14 -28.33
C ALA A 153 17.40 -23.06 -29.37
#